data_AF-A0A0H5SFF3-F1
#
_entry.id   AF-A0A0H5SFF3-F1
#
_cell.length_a   1.000
_cell.length_b   1.000
_cell.length_c   1.000
_cell.angle_alpha   90.00
_cell.angle_beta   90.00
_cell.angle_gamma   90.00
#
_symmetry.space_group_name_H-M   'P 1'
#
loop_
_entity.id
_entity.type
_entity.pdbx_description
1 polymer ?
#
loop_
_entity_poly.entity_id
_entity_poly.type
_entity_poly.pdbx_seq_one_letter_code
_entity_poly.pdbx_strand_id
1 'polypeptide(L)'
;MKDNRLKGIIALAVVTVISFGVIYGSKILVKDNTTNGNTTDNNQNQQDLPGAIDVSGAEGIVSARELTDDSGNVTGYSVVSEAKGFAKPVTWEIIFENDAKTIREVKVVSHAETPGYGANMEEESYLNQFKGIKAPIYLKGQAPASDAGSESGASDTTEGFKDGIYRVESEEMDNGYYYMLTLKVENGAITNVVFDGMNELGEYKSYLSSVGKYVMTEDGLTWKEQADALAQYVIEHQSVKGLAVDENGKTDAVAGVSISINNFLELAEKALEMAATGEGAQNAGGDNAPVSADGEFGEIDAISGATFTTNAILELVNNAYEFIKNYAGK
;
A
#
# COMPACT_ATOMS: atom_id res chain seq x y z
N MET A 1 27.64 38.18 4.04
CA MET A 1 27.72 37.40 2.78
C MET A 1 27.93 35.90 3.02
N LYS A 2 27.55 35.37 4.19
CA LYS A 2 27.43 33.92 4.42
C LYS A 2 26.02 33.49 4.00
N ASP A 3 25.89 32.27 3.51
CA ASP A 3 24.65 31.51 3.25
C ASP A 3 24.06 31.43 1.84
N ASN A 4 24.46 32.23 0.85
CA ASN A 4 23.91 32.02 -0.50
C ASN A 4 24.66 30.92 -1.27
N ARG A 5 25.95 30.70 -1.00
CA ARG A 5 26.72 29.58 -1.59
C ARG A 5 26.39 28.24 -0.93
N LEU A 6 26.19 28.22 0.39
CA LEU A 6 25.82 27.00 1.12
C LEU A 6 24.39 26.57 0.79
N LYS A 7 23.43 27.50 0.71
CA LYS A 7 22.08 27.20 0.19
C LYS A 7 22.11 26.73 -1.26
N GLY A 8 23.01 27.27 -2.09
CA GLY A 8 23.20 26.82 -3.47
C GLY A 8 23.76 25.39 -3.58
N ILE A 9 24.73 25.02 -2.73
CA ILE A 9 25.33 23.67 -2.71
C ILE A 9 24.35 22.64 -2.13
N ILE A 10 23.65 22.97 -1.03
CA ILE A 10 22.60 22.12 -0.46
C ILE A 10 21.46 21.93 -1.46
N ALA A 11 21.02 23.00 -2.14
CA ALA A 11 20.00 22.88 -3.18
C ALA A 11 20.49 22.02 -4.37
N LEU A 12 21.76 22.12 -4.77
CA LEU A 12 22.33 21.29 -5.84
C LEU A 12 22.39 19.80 -5.46
N ALA A 13 22.80 19.48 -4.23
CA ALA A 13 22.85 18.11 -3.70
C ALA A 13 21.44 17.51 -3.52
N VAL A 14 20.44 18.32 -3.15
CA VAL A 14 19.03 17.89 -3.10
C VAL A 14 18.47 17.68 -4.51
N VAL A 15 18.83 18.53 -5.47
CA VAL A 15 18.38 18.40 -6.88
C VAL A 15 18.99 17.19 -7.60
N THR A 16 20.23 16.80 -7.33
CA THR A 16 20.86 15.60 -7.92
C THR A 16 20.29 14.29 -7.39
N VAL A 17 19.74 14.27 -6.18
CA VAL A 17 18.97 13.13 -5.65
C VAL A 17 17.60 13.03 -6.30
N ILE A 18 16.90 14.15 -6.51
CA ILE A 18 15.56 14.19 -7.13
C ILE A 18 15.57 13.74 -8.61
N SER A 19 16.68 13.91 -9.32
CA SER A 19 16.74 13.59 -10.75
C SER A 19 16.96 12.10 -11.08
N PHE A 20 17.41 11.24 -10.16
CA PHE A 20 17.80 9.86 -10.53
C PHE A 20 16.58 8.97 -10.85
N GLY A 21 15.59 8.91 -9.95
CA GLY A 21 14.33 8.23 -10.21
C GLY A 21 13.60 8.78 -11.44
N VAL A 22 13.56 10.10 -11.61
CA VAL A 22 12.88 10.75 -12.74
C VAL A 22 13.59 10.50 -14.08
N ILE A 23 14.92 10.52 -14.13
CA ILE A 23 15.70 10.26 -15.36
C ILE A 23 15.46 8.82 -15.86
N TYR A 24 15.47 7.84 -14.95
CA TYR A 24 15.24 6.45 -15.31
C TYR A 24 13.74 6.13 -15.52
N GLY A 25 12.85 6.71 -14.71
CA GLY A 25 11.40 6.63 -14.91
C GLY A 25 10.94 7.19 -16.25
N SER A 26 11.56 8.29 -16.70
CA SER A 26 11.31 8.85 -18.04
C SER A 26 11.68 7.89 -19.17
N LYS A 27 12.71 7.04 -19.01
CA LYS A 27 13.07 6.02 -20.00
C LYS A 27 12.07 4.86 -20.04
N ILE A 28 11.50 4.48 -18.89
CA ILE A 28 10.44 3.47 -18.80
C ILE A 28 9.20 3.97 -19.57
N LEU A 29 8.79 5.23 -19.33
CA LEU A 29 7.66 5.86 -20.02
C LEU A 29 7.86 5.99 -21.55
N VAL A 30 9.11 6.18 -22.01
CA VAL A 30 9.43 6.24 -23.46
C VAL A 30 9.43 4.86 -24.12
N LYS A 31 9.83 3.79 -23.41
CA LYS A 31 9.87 2.42 -23.95
C LYS A 31 8.46 1.87 -24.21
N ASP A 32 7.48 2.25 -23.40
CA ASP A 32 6.06 1.87 -23.55
C ASP A 32 5.38 2.51 -24.78
N ASN A 33 5.88 3.65 -25.27
CA ASN A 33 5.32 4.35 -26.43
C ASN A 33 5.91 3.93 -27.79
N THR A 34 6.91 3.03 -27.81
CA THR A 34 7.64 2.67 -29.03
C THR A 34 7.45 1.20 -29.42
N THR A 35 6.22 0.71 -29.43
CA THR A 35 5.88 -0.55 -30.12
C THR A 35 5.56 -0.28 -31.59
N ASN A 36 6.54 0.19 -32.36
CA ASN A 36 6.53 0.05 -33.82
C ASN A 36 7.96 0.10 -34.33
N GLY A 37 8.34 -0.97 -35.04
CA GLY A 37 9.72 -1.37 -35.23
C GLY A 37 10.59 -0.34 -35.95
N ASN A 38 11.76 -0.07 -35.37
CA ASN A 38 12.98 -0.06 -36.13
C ASN A 38 14.17 -0.35 -35.21
N THR A 39 14.98 -1.34 -35.61
CA THR A 39 16.26 -1.67 -35.00
C THR A 39 17.21 -0.51 -35.22
N THR A 40 17.58 0.21 -34.16
CA THR A 40 18.72 1.14 -34.21
C THR A 40 19.39 1.18 -32.84
N ASP A 41 20.57 0.56 -32.78
CA ASP A 41 21.66 0.71 -31.79
C ASP A 41 21.29 1.09 -30.35
N ASN A 42 21.02 0.07 -29.54
CA ASN A 42 20.86 0.14 -28.08
C ASN A 42 22.17 0.37 -27.30
N ASN A 43 23.11 1.15 -27.82
CA ASN A 43 24.44 1.35 -27.21
C ASN A 43 24.84 2.83 -27.06
N GLN A 44 23.86 3.69 -26.80
CA GLN A 44 24.12 5.08 -26.43
C GLN A 44 23.22 5.44 -25.23
N ASN A 45 23.85 5.84 -24.13
CA ASN A 45 23.30 6.51 -22.95
C ASN A 45 22.88 5.62 -21.76
N GLN A 46 23.75 4.72 -21.31
CA GLN A 46 24.00 4.66 -19.86
C GLN A 46 24.69 5.99 -19.54
N GLN A 47 23.94 6.96 -19.05
CA GLN A 47 24.59 8.15 -18.49
C GLN A 47 25.26 7.63 -17.23
N ASP A 48 26.60 7.53 -17.24
CA ASP A 48 27.42 7.15 -16.08
C ASP A 48 27.20 8.20 -14.99
N LEU A 49 26.09 8.06 -14.27
CA LEU A 49 25.82 8.83 -13.08
C LEU A 49 26.86 8.37 -12.05
N PRO A 50 27.59 9.30 -11.42
CA PRO A 50 28.57 8.96 -10.40
C PRO A 50 27.96 8.01 -9.36
N GLY A 51 28.68 6.94 -9.05
CA GLY A 51 28.24 5.91 -8.09
C GLY A 51 27.29 4.86 -8.67
N ALA A 52 27.03 4.80 -9.99
CA ALA A 52 26.14 3.79 -10.57
C ALA A 52 26.59 2.35 -10.22
N ILE A 53 25.62 1.54 -9.82
CA ILE A 53 25.79 0.13 -9.48
C ILE A 53 25.24 -0.71 -10.64
N ASP A 54 25.95 -1.78 -11.02
CA ASP A 54 25.47 -2.72 -12.02
C ASP A 54 24.27 -3.51 -11.49
N VAL A 55 23.15 -3.41 -12.21
CA VAL A 55 21.87 -4.08 -11.90
C VAL A 55 21.59 -5.24 -12.85
N SER A 56 22.55 -5.60 -13.71
CA SER A 56 22.37 -6.67 -14.70
C SER A 56 22.02 -8.00 -14.02
N GLY A 57 20.85 -8.54 -14.38
CA GLY A 57 20.34 -9.79 -13.82
C GLY A 57 19.62 -9.67 -12.48
N ALA A 58 19.47 -8.45 -11.93
CA ALA A 58 18.63 -8.20 -10.77
C ALA A 58 17.18 -7.97 -11.22
N GLU A 59 16.32 -8.96 -11.02
CA GLU A 59 14.90 -8.86 -11.36
C GLU A 59 14.21 -7.78 -10.51
N GLY A 60 13.35 -6.97 -11.14
CA GLY A 60 12.65 -5.86 -10.48
C GLY A 60 13.53 -4.65 -10.10
N ILE A 61 14.82 -4.63 -10.43
CA ILE A 61 15.71 -3.48 -10.21
C ILE A 61 15.96 -2.74 -11.52
N VAL A 62 15.51 -1.49 -11.59
CA VAL A 62 15.65 -0.64 -12.76
C VAL A 62 17.03 0.02 -12.80
N SER A 63 17.48 0.54 -11.66
CA SER A 63 18.78 1.21 -11.52
C SER A 63 19.16 1.34 -10.05
N ALA A 64 20.45 1.45 -9.77
CA ALA A 64 20.95 1.70 -8.42
C ALA A 64 22.23 2.54 -8.44
N ARG A 65 22.49 3.27 -7.35
CA ARG A 65 23.75 4.01 -7.16
C ARG A 65 24.14 4.21 -5.70
N GLU A 66 25.43 4.40 -5.46
CA GLU A 66 25.97 5.00 -4.26
C GLU A 66 25.71 6.51 -4.24
N LEU A 67 25.42 7.03 -3.06
CA LEU A 67 25.33 8.46 -2.77
C LEU A 67 26.56 8.83 -1.95
N THR A 68 27.32 9.81 -2.39
CA THR A 68 28.57 10.22 -1.74
C THR A 68 28.54 11.69 -1.31
N ASP A 69 29.27 12.00 -0.25
CA ASP A 69 29.56 13.38 0.13
C ASP A 69 30.67 13.99 -0.78
N ASP A 70 30.94 15.29 -0.61
CA ASP A 70 31.98 16.00 -1.37
C ASP A 70 33.40 15.43 -1.17
N SER A 71 33.60 14.57 -0.17
CA SER A 71 34.85 13.88 0.13
C SER A 71 34.92 12.48 -0.47
N GLY A 72 33.85 12.03 -1.14
CA GLY A 72 33.73 10.69 -1.72
C GLY A 72 33.32 9.60 -0.74
N ASN A 73 32.90 9.95 0.49
CA ASN A 73 32.41 8.95 1.44
C ASN A 73 30.97 8.58 1.10
N VAL A 74 30.65 7.28 1.14
CA VAL A 74 29.28 6.81 0.91
C VAL A 74 28.37 7.21 2.08
N THR A 75 27.36 8.02 1.76
CA THR A 75 26.31 8.50 2.69
C THR A 75 24.99 7.75 2.53
N GLY A 76 24.90 6.82 1.59
CA GLY A 76 23.74 5.98 1.38
C GLY A 76 23.64 5.46 -0.04
N TYR A 77 22.47 4.94 -0.37
CA TYR A 77 22.22 4.28 -1.65
C TYR A 77 20.86 4.68 -2.19
N SER A 78 20.75 4.84 -3.52
CA SER A 78 19.46 5.00 -4.19
C SER A 78 19.20 3.80 -5.07
N VAL A 79 18.02 3.21 -4.98
CA VAL A 79 17.59 2.07 -5.79
C VAL A 79 16.23 2.38 -6.40
N VAL A 80 16.12 2.33 -7.72
CA VAL A 80 14.84 2.37 -8.42
C VAL A 80 14.41 0.94 -8.67
N SER A 81 13.27 0.55 -8.09
CA SER A 81 12.71 -0.79 -8.21
C SER A 81 11.28 -0.72 -8.73
N GLU A 82 10.89 -1.75 -9.47
CA GLU A 82 9.55 -1.94 -9.99
C GLU A 82 8.96 -3.27 -9.54
N ALA A 83 7.65 -3.27 -9.29
CA ALA A 83 6.86 -4.46 -9.05
C ALA A 83 5.53 -4.36 -9.78
N LYS A 84 4.84 -5.49 -9.92
CA LYS A 84 3.57 -5.55 -10.64
C LYS A 84 2.45 -4.85 -9.84
N GLY A 85 1.99 -3.70 -10.34
CA GLY A 85 0.79 -3.02 -9.86
C GLY A 85 -0.50 -3.62 -10.45
N PHE A 86 -1.63 -2.96 -10.21
CA PHE A 86 -2.94 -3.43 -10.67
C PHE A 86 -3.07 -3.41 -12.19
N ALA A 87 -2.77 -2.28 -12.83
CA ALA A 87 -2.89 -2.11 -14.29
C ALA A 87 -1.54 -2.12 -15.00
N LYS A 88 -0.53 -1.49 -14.39
CA LYS A 88 0.85 -1.40 -14.88
C LYS A 88 1.80 -1.53 -13.70
N PRO A 89 3.11 -1.75 -13.94
CA PRO A 89 4.09 -1.74 -12.86
C PRO A 89 4.02 -0.45 -12.02
N VAL A 90 4.22 -0.61 -10.72
CA VAL A 90 4.51 0.48 -9.79
C VAL A 90 6.03 0.56 -9.67
N THR A 91 6.57 1.76 -9.87
CA THR A 91 8.01 2.01 -9.82
C THR A 91 8.29 3.08 -8.77
N TRP A 92 9.15 2.78 -7.81
CA TRP A 92 9.59 3.72 -6.79
C TRP A 92 11.12 3.86 -6.78
N GLU A 93 11.59 5.01 -6.29
CA GLU A 93 12.97 5.22 -5.86
C GLU A 93 13.01 5.10 -4.33
N ILE A 94 13.82 4.17 -3.84
CA ILE A 94 14.03 3.88 -2.42
C ILE A 94 15.44 4.32 -2.06
N ILE A 95 15.53 5.19 -1.07
CA ILE A 95 16.77 5.79 -0.63
C ILE A 95 17.13 5.21 0.72
N PHE A 96 18.22 4.46 0.79
CA PHE A 96 18.75 3.89 2.02
C PHE A 96 19.86 4.78 2.61
N GLU A 97 20.02 4.71 3.93
CA GLU A 97 21.20 5.21 4.63
C GLU A 97 22.44 4.36 4.32
N ASN A 98 23.59 4.78 4.81
CA ASN A 98 24.87 4.10 4.57
C ASN A 98 24.97 2.69 5.18
N ASP A 99 24.02 2.30 6.04
CA ASP A 99 23.90 0.94 6.58
C ASP A 99 23.22 -0.03 5.60
N ALA A 100 22.79 0.44 4.43
CA ALA A 100 22.08 -0.33 3.39
C ALA A 100 20.82 -1.04 3.93
N LYS A 101 20.25 -0.55 5.03
CA LYS A 101 19.13 -1.19 5.74
C LYS A 101 18.06 -0.19 6.15
N THR A 102 18.46 0.95 6.71
CA THR A 102 17.54 2.00 7.15
C THR A 102 17.07 2.81 5.94
N ILE A 103 15.77 2.92 5.75
CA ILE A 103 15.17 3.69 4.67
C ILE A 103 15.16 5.17 5.10
N ARG A 104 15.82 6.01 4.32
CA ARG A 104 15.83 7.47 4.52
C ARG A 104 14.59 8.12 3.93
N GLU A 105 14.19 7.69 2.74
CA GLU A 105 13.10 8.29 1.96
C GLU A 105 12.64 7.31 0.86
N VAL A 106 11.37 7.39 0.48
CA VAL A 106 10.81 6.73 -0.70
C VAL A 106 10.15 7.77 -1.60
N LYS A 107 10.19 7.56 -2.92
CA LYS A 107 9.55 8.43 -3.91
C LYS A 107 8.84 7.60 -4.95
N VAL A 108 7.60 7.97 -5.24
CA VAL A 108 6.86 7.41 -6.37
C VAL A 108 7.48 7.93 -7.67
N VAL A 109 7.88 7.03 -8.57
CA VAL A 109 8.46 7.37 -9.88
C VAL A 109 7.40 7.28 -10.97
N SER A 110 6.66 6.18 -11.02
CA SER A 110 5.53 5.99 -11.94
C SER A 110 4.58 4.90 -11.48
N HIS A 111 3.31 5.05 -11.78
CA HIS A 111 2.30 4.00 -11.65
C HIS A 111 1.11 4.28 -12.59
N ALA A 112 0.19 3.33 -12.68
CA ALA A 112 -1.13 3.52 -13.31
C ALA A 112 -2.30 3.16 -12.39
N GLU A 113 -2.04 3.12 -11.08
CA GLU A 113 -3.07 2.85 -10.06
C GLU A 113 -4.17 3.92 -10.02
N THR A 114 -5.37 3.50 -9.62
CA THR A 114 -6.57 4.32 -9.61
C THR A 114 -6.56 5.38 -8.49
N PRO A 115 -6.91 6.65 -8.79
CA PRO A 115 -7.19 7.69 -7.78
C PRO A 115 -8.21 7.23 -6.73
N GLY A 116 -7.94 7.50 -5.45
CA GLY A 116 -8.79 7.08 -4.33
C GLY A 116 -8.56 5.64 -3.86
N TYR A 117 -7.74 4.86 -4.56
CA TYR A 117 -7.34 3.50 -4.18
C TYR A 117 -5.81 3.42 -4.13
N GLY A 118 -5.18 2.73 -5.09
CA GLY A 118 -3.74 2.55 -5.11
C GLY A 118 -2.95 3.85 -5.30
N ALA A 119 -3.51 4.86 -5.99
CA ALA A 119 -2.83 6.15 -6.11
C ALA A 119 -2.66 6.87 -4.75
N ASN A 120 -3.37 6.46 -3.70
CA ASN A 120 -3.16 6.98 -2.35
C ASN A 120 -1.74 6.65 -1.82
N MET A 121 -0.98 5.81 -2.52
CA MET A 121 0.45 5.63 -2.27
C MET A 121 1.26 6.93 -2.41
N GLU A 122 0.76 7.92 -3.17
CA GLU A 122 1.39 9.23 -3.35
C GLU A 122 1.19 10.15 -2.14
N GLU A 123 0.28 9.82 -1.23
CA GLU A 123 -0.02 10.65 -0.07
C GLU A 123 1.18 10.74 0.86
N GLU A 124 1.53 11.96 1.27
CA GLU A 124 2.72 12.22 2.08
C GLU A 124 2.67 11.48 3.42
N SER A 125 1.49 11.34 4.02
CA SER A 125 1.26 10.57 5.24
C SER A 125 1.61 9.09 5.09
N TYR A 126 1.39 8.52 3.91
CA TYR A 126 1.74 7.13 3.61
C TYR A 126 3.24 6.98 3.35
N LEU A 127 3.83 7.84 2.50
CA LEU A 127 5.28 7.81 2.22
C LEU A 127 6.14 8.05 3.46
N ASN A 128 5.66 8.86 4.40
CA ASN A 128 6.36 9.13 5.66
C ASN A 128 6.49 7.91 6.59
N GLN A 129 5.69 6.86 6.40
CA GLN A 129 5.80 5.62 7.19
C GLN A 129 7.14 4.91 6.96
N PHE A 130 7.76 5.10 5.80
CA PHE A 130 9.02 4.47 5.43
C PHE A 130 10.24 5.20 6.00
N LYS A 131 10.08 6.41 6.52
CA LYS A 131 11.21 7.23 6.96
C LYS A 131 11.76 6.71 8.29
N GLY A 132 13.01 6.24 8.27
CA GLY A 132 13.73 5.77 9.44
C GLY A 132 13.43 4.33 9.85
N ILE A 133 12.50 3.63 9.16
CA ILE A 133 12.31 2.19 9.38
C ILE A 133 13.39 1.39 8.67
N LYS A 134 13.59 0.14 9.09
CA LYS A 134 14.57 -0.76 8.49
C LYS A 134 13.90 -1.73 7.53
N ALA A 135 14.59 -2.08 6.45
CA ALA A 135 14.17 -3.19 5.60
C ALA A 135 14.79 -4.54 6.09
N PRO A 136 14.19 -5.70 5.78
CA PRO A 136 12.93 -5.85 5.04
C PRO A 136 11.73 -5.26 5.79
N ILE A 137 10.74 -4.85 5.02
CA ILE A 137 9.47 -4.32 5.51
C ILE A 137 8.37 -5.38 5.42
N TYR A 138 7.43 -5.28 6.34
CA TYR A 138 6.25 -6.13 6.43
C TYR A 138 5.00 -5.26 6.58
N LEU A 139 3.83 -5.85 6.32
CA LEU A 139 2.62 -5.26 6.85
C LEU A 139 2.66 -5.34 8.36
N LYS A 140 2.14 -4.31 9.00
CA LYS A 140 2.06 -4.23 10.44
C LYS A 140 1.35 -5.45 11.03
N GLY A 141 2.03 -6.16 11.93
CA GLY A 141 1.55 -7.43 12.51
C GLY A 141 1.85 -8.68 11.68
N GLN A 142 2.60 -8.54 10.57
CA GLN A 142 3.04 -9.66 9.72
C GLN A 142 4.56 -9.83 9.70
N ALA A 143 5.30 -9.09 10.52
CA ALA A 143 6.73 -9.32 10.69
C ALA A 143 6.98 -10.73 11.28
N PRO A 144 8.09 -11.40 10.89
CA PRO A 144 8.48 -12.66 11.49
C PRO A 144 8.65 -12.50 13.00
N ALA A 145 8.06 -13.40 13.78
CA ALA A 145 8.18 -13.36 15.24
C ALA A 145 9.66 -13.46 15.65
N SER A 146 10.18 -12.44 16.32
CA SER A 146 11.41 -12.56 17.09
C SER A 146 11.13 -13.43 18.31
N ASP A 147 12.04 -14.37 18.61
CA ASP A 147 11.92 -15.32 19.71
C ASP A 147 12.18 -14.59 21.05
N ALA A 148 11.28 -13.69 21.43
CA ALA A 148 11.31 -12.94 22.67
C ALA A 148 9.89 -12.54 23.10
N GLY A 149 9.39 -13.26 24.11
CA GLY A 149 8.27 -12.91 25.00
C GLY A 149 7.27 -11.87 24.50
N SER A 150 6.15 -12.36 23.96
CA SER A 150 4.91 -11.60 23.85
C SER A 150 4.44 -11.14 25.24
N GLU A 151 4.81 -9.93 25.64
CA GLU A 151 3.97 -9.15 26.54
C GLU A 151 3.13 -8.19 25.70
N SER A 152 1.93 -8.69 25.39
CA SER A 152 0.80 -7.92 24.90
C SER A 152 0.49 -6.83 25.92
N GLY A 153 0.83 -5.58 25.58
CA GLY A 153 0.32 -4.40 26.25
C GLY A 153 -1.15 -4.20 25.88
N ALA A 154 -2.02 -5.07 26.36
CA ALA A 154 -3.46 -4.89 26.34
C ALA A 154 -3.80 -3.67 27.20
N SER A 155 -4.14 -2.55 26.56
CA SER A 155 -4.89 -1.48 27.23
C SER A 155 -6.35 -1.92 27.30
N ASP A 156 -6.67 -2.64 28.36
CA ASP A 156 -8.03 -3.03 28.70
C ASP A 156 -8.79 -1.81 29.23
N THR A 157 -9.57 -1.16 28.36
CA THR A 157 -10.69 -0.34 28.79
C THR A 157 -11.99 -1.03 28.38
N THR A 158 -12.71 -1.44 29.41
CA THR A 158 -13.93 -2.24 29.39
C THR A 158 -15.12 -1.34 29.01
N GLU A 159 -15.54 -1.43 27.73
CA GLU A 159 -16.88 -1.27 27.13
C GLU A 159 -16.69 -0.90 25.65
N GLY A 160 -16.44 -1.89 24.78
CA GLY A 160 -16.22 -1.66 23.34
C GLY A 160 -15.61 -2.85 22.62
N PHE A 161 -15.50 -2.76 21.29
CA PHE A 161 -14.75 -3.73 20.48
C PHE A 161 -13.24 -3.66 20.82
N LYS A 162 -12.48 -4.71 20.49
CA LYS A 162 -11.02 -4.65 20.57
C LYS A 162 -10.49 -3.87 19.37
N ASP A 163 -9.48 -3.04 19.62
CA ASP A 163 -8.88 -2.22 18.58
C ASP A 163 -8.15 -3.10 17.56
N GLY A 164 -8.34 -2.78 16.28
CA GLY A 164 -7.73 -3.53 15.20
C GLY A 164 -8.43 -3.38 13.86
N ILE A 165 -7.82 -3.96 12.82
CA ILE A 165 -8.36 -4.13 11.49
C ILE A 165 -8.68 -5.61 11.34
N TYR A 166 -9.94 -5.91 11.07
CA TYR A 166 -10.49 -7.25 10.91
C TYR A 166 -10.85 -7.46 9.46
N ARG A 167 -10.32 -8.52 8.85
CA ARG A 167 -10.54 -8.85 7.44
C ARG A 167 -11.18 -10.22 7.34
N VAL A 168 -12.26 -10.28 6.56
CA VAL A 168 -13.00 -11.52 6.30
C VAL A 168 -13.30 -11.62 4.82
N GLU A 169 -13.32 -12.84 4.31
CA GLU A 169 -13.55 -13.17 2.90
C GLU A 169 -14.58 -14.31 2.82
N SER A 170 -15.36 -14.35 1.73
CA SER A 170 -16.29 -15.44 1.47
C SER A 170 -15.53 -16.70 1.03
N GLU A 171 -16.00 -17.87 1.48
CA GLU A 171 -15.37 -19.16 1.14
C GLU A 171 -15.65 -19.56 -0.31
N GLU A 172 -16.80 -19.13 -0.84
CA GLU A 172 -17.26 -19.44 -2.19
C GLU A 172 -17.54 -18.15 -2.98
N MET A 173 -17.52 -18.29 -4.30
CA MET A 173 -17.98 -17.24 -5.19
C MET A 173 -19.49 -17.18 -5.23
N ASP A 174 -20.03 -15.97 -5.12
CA ASP A 174 -21.43 -15.70 -5.39
C ASP A 174 -21.56 -14.68 -6.52
N ASN A 175 -22.37 -14.99 -7.53
CA ASN A 175 -22.60 -14.16 -8.72
C ASN A 175 -21.31 -13.75 -9.45
N GLY A 176 -20.28 -14.60 -9.44
CA GLY A 176 -19.00 -14.34 -10.10
C GLY A 176 -17.99 -13.54 -9.28
N TYR A 177 -18.23 -13.35 -7.97
CA TYR A 177 -17.34 -12.59 -7.08
C TYR A 177 -17.07 -13.33 -5.77
N TYR A 178 -15.82 -13.27 -5.29
CA TYR A 178 -15.48 -13.49 -3.88
C TYR A 178 -15.70 -12.20 -3.12
N TYR A 179 -16.55 -12.21 -2.10
CA TYR A 179 -16.83 -11.03 -1.30
C TYR A 179 -15.85 -10.90 -0.15
N MET A 180 -15.53 -9.67 0.23
CA MET A 180 -14.62 -9.37 1.33
C MET A 180 -15.08 -8.15 2.09
N LEU A 181 -14.78 -8.14 3.40
CA LEU A 181 -15.05 -7.02 4.27
C LEU A 181 -13.82 -6.71 5.14
N THR A 182 -13.50 -5.42 5.23
CA THR A 182 -12.48 -4.89 6.15
C THR A 182 -13.16 -3.98 7.16
N LEU A 183 -12.97 -4.23 8.44
CA LEU A 183 -13.53 -3.46 9.55
C LEU A 183 -12.40 -2.92 10.42
N LYS A 184 -12.35 -1.61 10.67
CA LYS A 184 -11.37 -0.96 11.55
C LYS A 184 -12.03 -0.50 12.84
N VAL A 185 -11.43 -0.85 13.97
CA VAL A 185 -11.79 -0.41 15.32
C VAL A 185 -10.65 0.41 15.91
N GLU A 186 -10.97 1.61 16.41
CA GLU A 186 -10.05 2.48 17.14
C GLU A 186 -10.74 2.99 18.40
N ASN A 187 -10.03 2.95 19.52
CA ASN A 187 -10.55 3.37 20.83
C ASN A 187 -11.88 2.68 21.20
N GLY A 188 -12.02 1.41 20.84
CA GLY A 188 -13.18 0.56 21.08
C GLY A 188 -14.38 0.80 20.15
N ALA A 189 -14.26 1.69 19.16
CA ALA A 189 -15.31 2.04 18.23
C ALA A 189 -14.92 1.73 16.77
N ILE A 190 -15.87 1.24 15.98
CA ILE A 190 -15.72 1.02 14.54
C ILE A 190 -15.58 2.38 13.85
N THR A 191 -14.45 2.61 13.20
CA THR A 191 -14.14 3.85 12.48
C THR A 191 -14.14 3.68 10.97
N ASN A 192 -14.06 2.44 10.47
CA ASN A 192 -14.08 2.18 9.04
C ASN A 192 -14.68 0.81 8.73
N VAL A 193 -15.47 0.73 7.66
CA VAL A 193 -15.95 -0.52 7.07
C VAL A 193 -15.81 -0.40 5.56
N VAL A 194 -15.23 -1.40 4.92
CA VAL A 194 -15.15 -1.51 3.45
C VAL A 194 -15.68 -2.87 3.05
N PHE A 195 -16.68 -2.90 2.17
CA PHE A 195 -17.24 -4.10 1.59
C PHE A 195 -17.02 -4.10 0.08
N ASP A 196 -16.50 -5.21 -0.46
CA ASP A 196 -16.21 -5.36 -1.89
C ASP A 196 -16.40 -6.78 -2.38
N GLY A 197 -16.37 -6.97 -3.70
CA GLY A 197 -16.31 -8.28 -4.35
C GLY A 197 -15.24 -8.32 -5.42
N MET A 198 -14.46 -9.39 -5.50
CA MET A 198 -13.40 -9.59 -6.50
C MET A 198 -13.79 -10.69 -7.48
N ASN A 199 -13.74 -10.42 -8.78
CA ASN A 199 -14.01 -11.43 -9.81
C ASN A 199 -12.80 -12.34 -10.06
N GLU A 200 -12.94 -13.36 -10.90
CA GLU A 200 -11.84 -14.29 -11.25
C GLU A 200 -10.65 -13.62 -11.93
N LEU A 201 -10.86 -12.44 -12.51
CA LEU A 201 -9.80 -11.63 -13.15
C LEU A 201 -9.06 -10.73 -12.14
N GLY A 202 -9.46 -10.76 -10.86
CA GLY A 202 -8.92 -9.91 -9.80
C GLY A 202 -9.48 -8.47 -9.80
N GLU A 203 -10.52 -8.19 -10.59
CA GLU A 203 -11.13 -6.86 -10.63
C GLU A 203 -12.18 -6.70 -9.52
N TYR A 204 -12.11 -5.57 -8.83
CA TYR A 204 -13.06 -5.22 -7.78
C TYR A 204 -14.38 -4.69 -8.34
N LYS A 205 -15.47 -5.14 -7.75
CA LYS A 205 -16.84 -4.78 -8.09
C LYS A 205 -17.10 -3.30 -7.80
N SER A 206 -16.54 -2.77 -6.72
CA SER A 206 -16.54 -1.34 -6.42
C SER A 206 -15.93 -0.52 -7.57
N TYR A 207 -14.75 -0.93 -8.05
CA TYR A 207 -14.04 -0.28 -9.13
C TYR A 207 -14.86 -0.35 -10.43
N LEU A 208 -15.25 -1.56 -10.86
CA LEU A 208 -16.05 -1.75 -12.07
C LEU A 208 -17.34 -0.92 -12.01
N SER A 209 -17.96 -0.80 -10.84
CA SER A 209 -19.15 0.02 -10.65
C SER A 209 -18.87 1.52 -10.76
N SER A 210 -17.77 2.00 -10.17
CA SER A 210 -17.38 3.42 -10.22
C SER A 210 -17.00 3.91 -11.62
N VAL A 211 -16.41 3.04 -12.45
CA VAL A 211 -16.04 3.37 -13.84
C VAL A 211 -17.14 3.04 -14.86
N GLY A 212 -18.34 2.68 -14.39
CA GLY A 212 -19.49 2.36 -15.25
C GLY A 212 -19.36 1.06 -16.04
N LYS A 213 -18.37 0.21 -15.74
CA LYS A 213 -18.22 -1.13 -16.33
C LYS A 213 -19.14 -2.18 -15.69
N TYR A 214 -19.66 -1.87 -14.50
CA TYR A 214 -20.67 -2.66 -13.81
C TYR A 214 -21.85 -1.75 -13.43
N VAL A 215 -22.92 -1.83 -14.22
CA VAL A 215 -24.13 -1.01 -14.04
C VAL A 215 -25.25 -1.93 -13.55
N MET A 216 -25.70 -1.70 -12.32
CA MET A 216 -26.78 -2.46 -11.69
C MET A 216 -28.15 -1.82 -11.91
N THR A 217 -28.18 -0.49 -12.02
CA THR A 217 -29.38 0.31 -12.26
C THR A 217 -29.01 1.47 -13.19
N GLU A 218 -29.93 1.89 -14.05
CA GLU A 218 -29.69 3.03 -14.96
C GLU A 218 -29.86 4.38 -14.24
N ASP A 219 -30.77 4.47 -13.27
CA ASP A 219 -31.15 5.72 -12.59
C ASP A 219 -30.99 5.67 -11.05
N GLY A 220 -30.44 4.58 -10.50
CA GLY A 220 -30.28 4.37 -9.06
C GLY A 220 -28.82 4.43 -8.60
N LEU A 221 -28.59 4.19 -7.30
CA LEU A 221 -27.25 4.13 -6.75
C LEU A 221 -26.43 3.03 -7.43
N THR A 222 -25.17 3.32 -7.70
CA THR A 222 -24.18 2.33 -8.12
C THR A 222 -23.99 1.25 -7.06
N TRP A 223 -23.42 0.11 -7.43
CA TRP A 223 -23.15 -0.95 -6.44
C TRP A 223 -22.22 -0.45 -5.33
N LYS A 224 -21.21 0.36 -5.69
CA LYS A 224 -20.29 0.98 -4.74
C LYS A 224 -21.00 1.91 -3.77
N GLU A 225 -21.85 2.81 -4.24
CA GLU A 225 -22.60 3.72 -3.37
C GLU A 225 -23.53 2.96 -2.42
N GLN A 226 -24.12 1.85 -2.86
CA GLN A 226 -24.94 1.00 -1.98
C GLN A 226 -24.07 0.27 -0.93
N ALA A 227 -22.90 -0.23 -1.30
CA ALA A 227 -21.94 -0.85 -0.36
C ALA A 227 -21.41 0.16 0.67
N ASP A 228 -21.12 1.39 0.26
CA ASP A 228 -20.68 2.47 1.14
C ASP A 228 -21.80 2.91 2.10
N ALA A 229 -23.06 2.94 1.63
CA ALA A 229 -24.20 3.24 2.49
C ALA A 229 -24.39 2.18 3.59
N LEU A 230 -24.16 0.90 3.28
CA LEU A 230 -24.19 -0.20 4.25
C LEU A 230 -23.03 -0.12 5.24
N ALA A 231 -21.82 0.17 4.76
CA ALA A 231 -20.65 0.40 5.61
C ALA A 231 -20.89 1.55 6.58
N GLN A 232 -21.44 2.67 6.09
CA GLN A 232 -21.79 3.83 6.89
C GLN A 232 -22.82 3.50 7.98
N TYR A 233 -23.84 2.67 7.66
CA TYR A 233 -24.80 2.21 8.66
C TYR A 233 -24.10 1.52 9.84
N VAL A 234 -23.17 0.60 9.56
CA VAL A 234 -22.44 -0.15 10.61
C VAL A 234 -21.54 0.78 11.43
N ILE A 235 -20.90 1.76 10.81
CA ILE A 235 -20.11 2.79 11.52
C ILE A 235 -21.00 3.63 12.44
N GLU A 236 -22.18 4.05 11.99
CA GLU A 236 -23.09 4.88 12.79
C GLU A 236 -23.74 4.12 13.96
N HIS A 237 -24.11 2.85 13.73
CA HIS A 237 -24.85 2.04 14.69
C HIS A 237 -23.94 1.14 15.53
N GLN A 238 -22.65 1.05 15.19
CA GLN A 238 -21.68 0.15 15.80
C GLN A 238 -22.14 -1.33 15.78
N SER A 239 -22.98 -1.68 14.80
CA SER A 239 -23.68 -2.95 14.70
C SER A 239 -24.36 -3.12 13.34
N VAL A 240 -24.64 -4.37 12.95
CA VAL A 240 -25.58 -4.71 11.87
C VAL A 240 -27.03 -4.82 12.33
N LYS A 241 -27.30 -4.75 13.64
CA LYS A 241 -28.66 -4.82 14.17
C LYS A 241 -29.53 -3.72 13.57
N GLY A 242 -30.65 -4.13 12.98
CA GLY A 242 -31.60 -3.23 12.32
C GLY A 242 -31.56 -3.32 10.80
N LEU A 243 -30.52 -3.93 10.21
CA LEU A 243 -30.48 -4.34 8.80
C LEU A 243 -31.31 -5.61 8.56
N ALA A 244 -32.61 -5.54 8.83
CA ALA A 244 -33.52 -6.64 8.53
C ALA A 244 -33.58 -6.86 7.01
N VAL A 245 -33.70 -8.12 6.60
CA VAL A 245 -33.81 -8.51 5.18
C VAL A 245 -35.18 -9.11 4.87
N ASP A 246 -35.68 -8.82 3.69
CA ASP A 246 -36.86 -9.45 3.11
C ASP A 246 -36.56 -10.84 2.52
N GLU A 247 -37.56 -11.47 1.91
CA GLU A 247 -37.42 -12.78 1.24
C GLU A 247 -36.41 -12.80 0.09
N ASN A 248 -36.02 -11.62 -0.43
CA ASN A 248 -35.04 -11.46 -1.50
C ASN A 248 -33.65 -11.04 -0.98
N GLY A 249 -33.45 -10.99 0.34
CA GLY A 249 -32.20 -10.57 0.96
C GLY A 249 -31.97 -9.06 0.96
N LYS A 250 -33.00 -8.24 0.73
CA LYS A 250 -32.89 -6.77 0.64
C LYS A 250 -33.33 -6.11 1.95
N THR A 251 -32.73 -4.98 2.28
CA THR A 251 -33.10 -4.19 3.46
C THR A 251 -33.79 -2.88 3.07
N ASP A 252 -34.74 -2.44 3.90
CA ASP A 252 -35.37 -1.11 3.84
C ASP A 252 -34.75 -0.13 4.84
N ALA A 253 -33.83 -0.60 5.69
CA ALA A 253 -33.20 0.20 6.75
C ALA A 253 -32.21 1.25 6.23
N VAL A 254 -31.69 1.07 5.01
CA VAL A 254 -30.73 1.99 4.39
C VAL A 254 -31.30 2.53 3.08
N ALA A 255 -31.51 3.85 3.03
CA ALA A 255 -32.12 4.50 1.87
C ALA A 255 -31.30 4.28 0.59
N GLY A 256 -31.99 3.87 -0.48
CA GLY A 256 -31.38 3.66 -1.80
C GLY A 256 -30.68 2.31 -1.98
N VAL A 257 -30.54 1.50 -0.92
CA VAL A 257 -30.02 0.13 -1.03
C VAL A 257 -31.10 -0.76 -1.63
N SER A 258 -30.73 -1.43 -2.72
CA SER A 258 -31.58 -2.30 -3.53
C SER A 258 -30.91 -3.63 -3.90
N ILE A 259 -29.63 -3.79 -3.53
CA ILE A 259 -28.89 -5.05 -3.61
C ILE A 259 -29.31 -6.04 -2.52
N SER A 260 -29.09 -7.33 -2.77
CA SER A 260 -29.07 -8.30 -1.68
C SER A 260 -27.87 -8.01 -0.77
N ILE A 261 -28.11 -8.02 0.54
CA ILE A 261 -27.10 -7.71 1.56
C ILE A 261 -26.68 -8.94 2.37
N ASN A 262 -27.09 -10.15 1.98
CA ASN A 262 -26.79 -11.37 2.74
C ASN A 262 -25.28 -11.57 2.93
N ASN A 263 -24.48 -11.44 1.86
CA ASN A 263 -23.02 -11.54 1.95
C ASN A 263 -22.41 -10.42 2.81
N PHE A 264 -23.00 -9.21 2.77
CA PHE A 264 -22.56 -8.11 3.62
C PHE A 264 -22.82 -8.42 5.10
N LEU A 265 -24.02 -8.89 5.45
CA LEU A 265 -24.39 -9.25 6.82
C LEU A 265 -23.51 -10.36 7.36
N GLU A 266 -23.32 -11.44 6.59
CA GLU A 266 -22.48 -12.56 7.01
C GLU A 266 -21.05 -12.10 7.34
N LEU A 267 -20.43 -11.36 6.42
CA LEU A 267 -19.06 -10.89 6.61
C LEU A 267 -18.97 -9.83 7.72
N ALA A 268 -19.92 -8.92 7.81
CA ALA A 268 -19.96 -7.91 8.87
C ALA A 268 -20.13 -8.57 10.25
N GLU A 269 -21.00 -9.57 10.39
CA GLU A 269 -21.18 -10.33 11.63
C GLU A 269 -19.89 -11.05 12.04
N LYS A 270 -19.23 -11.75 11.11
CA LYS A 270 -17.93 -12.38 11.37
C LYS A 270 -16.89 -11.36 11.82
N ALA A 271 -16.78 -10.22 11.13
CA ALA A 271 -15.82 -9.18 11.49
C ALA A 271 -16.13 -8.54 12.86
N LEU A 272 -17.41 -8.37 13.21
CA LEU A 272 -17.85 -7.87 14.52
C LEU A 272 -17.56 -8.88 15.64
N GLU A 273 -17.72 -10.18 15.39
CA GLU A 273 -17.38 -11.23 16.33
C GLU A 273 -15.87 -11.26 16.59
N MET A 274 -15.07 -11.22 15.52
CA MET A 274 -13.62 -11.08 15.60
C MET A 274 -13.21 -9.81 16.35
N ALA A 275 -13.89 -8.69 16.11
CA ALA A 275 -13.67 -7.45 16.83
C ALA A 275 -14.05 -7.54 18.31
N ALA A 276 -15.09 -8.30 18.67
CA ALA A 276 -15.49 -8.48 20.06
C ALA A 276 -14.48 -9.33 20.85
N THR A 277 -13.88 -10.33 20.20
CA THR A 277 -12.89 -11.22 20.81
C THR A 277 -11.45 -10.71 20.69
N GLY A 278 -11.18 -9.84 19.72
CA GLY A 278 -9.84 -9.47 19.30
C GLY A 278 -9.15 -10.51 18.42
N GLU A 279 -9.84 -11.61 18.07
CA GLU A 279 -9.29 -12.67 17.23
C GLU A 279 -9.06 -12.16 15.81
N GLY A 280 -7.86 -12.37 15.27
CA GLY A 280 -7.47 -11.89 13.94
C GLY A 280 -7.37 -10.36 13.81
N ALA A 281 -7.30 -9.63 14.94
CA ALA A 281 -7.03 -8.20 14.94
C ALA A 281 -5.65 -7.90 14.32
N GLN A 282 -5.65 -7.18 13.19
CA GLN A 282 -4.46 -6.51 12.66
C GLN A 282 -4.38 -5.11 13.29
N ASN A 283 -3.23 -4.46 13.40
CA ASN A 283 -3.17 -3.20 14.15
C ASN A 283 -3.94 -2.05 13.45
N ALA A 284 -4.87 -1.39 14.17
CA ALA A 284 -5.45 -0.11 13.74
C ALA A 284 -4.47 1.02 14.08
N GLY A 285 -3.96 1.72 13.06
CA GLY A 285 -2.90 2.71 13.21
C GLY A 285 -3.21 3.82 14.22
N GLY A 286 -2.39 3.95 15.28
CA GLY A 286 -2.18 5.20 16.00
C GLY A 286 -0.95 5.92 15.45
N ASP A 287 -1.01 7.25 15.43
CA ASP A 287 0.07 8.17 15.07
C ASP A 287 1.33 7.93 15.91
N ASN A 288 2.15 6.98 15.49
CA ASN A 288 3.58 6.85 15.74
C ASN A 288 4.04 5.65 14.90
N ALA A 289 4.99 5.88 13.99
CA ALA A 289 5.62 4.80 13.22
C ALA A 289 6.11 3.72 14.20
N PRO A 290 5.53 2.51 14.20
CA PRO A 290 5.93 1.47 15.12
C PRO A 290 7.18 0.82 14.53
N VAL A 291 8.32 1.20 15.10
CA VAL A 291 9.51 0.38 15.05
C VAL A 291 9.14 -0.94 15.73
N SER A 292 9.41 -2.10 15.10
CA SER A 292 9.26 -3.40 15.77
C SER A 292 9.97 -3.34 17.14
N ALA A 293 9.47 -4.07 18.15
CA ALA A 293 9.98 -4.00 19.53
C ALA A 293 11.52 -4.15 19.66
N ASP A 294 12.17 -4.73 18.65
CA ASP A 294 13.61 -4.97 18.60
C ASP A 294 14.35 -4.15 17.50
N GLY A 295 13.62 -3.38 16.68
CA GLY A 295 14.17 -2.53 15.62
C GLY A 295 14.96 -3.29 14.54
N GLU A 296 14.58 -4.54 14.25
CA GLU A 296 15.26 -5.38 13.24
C GLU A 296 14.65 -5.25 11.84
N PHE A 297 13.34 -5.02 11.77
CA PHE A 297 12.55 -4.93 10.54
C PHE A 297 11.61 -3.71 10.62
N GLY A 298 10.98 -3.37 9.50
CA GLY A 298 10.07 -2.24 9.37
C GLY A 298 8.65 -2.74 9.17
N GLU A 299 7.68 -1.99 9.69
CA GLU A 299 6.27 -2.27 9.48
C GLU A 299 5.57 -1.06 8.88
N ILE A 300 4.71 -1.30 7.90
CA ILE A 300 3.89 -0.28 7.26
C ILE A 300 2.42 -0.67 7.30
N ASP A 301 1.55 0.33 7.17
CA ASP A 301 0.13 0.11 6.96
C ASP A 301 -0.14 -0.28 5.50
N ALA A 302 -1.21 -1.05 5.28
CA ALA A 302 -1.72 -1.32 3.95
C ALA A 302 -2.46 -0.10 3.39
N ILE A 303 -2.47 0.06 2.06
CA ILE A 303 -3.36 1.03 1.42
C ILE A 303 -4.77 0.45 1.39
N SER A 304 -5.71 1.15 2.04
CA SER A 304 -7.11 0.70 2.12
C SER A 304 -7.72 0.52 0.73
N GLY A 305 -8.34 -0.64 0.49
CA GLY A 305 -8.96 -0.98 -0.79
C GLY A 305 -7.98 -1.22 -1.95
N ALA A 306 -6.67 -1.29 -1.70
CA ALA A 306 -5.65 -1.42 -2.75
C ALA A 306 -4.62 -2.51 -2.43
N THR A 307 -5.08 -3.76 -2.34
CA THR A 307 -4.24 -4.92 -1.99
C THR A 307 -3.12 -5.16 -3.00
N PHE A 308 -3.38 -5.02 -4.30
CA PHE A 308 -2.35 -5.16 -5.35
C PHE A 308 -1.24 -4.11 -5.20
N THR A 309 -1.62 -2.85 -5.01
CA THR A 309 -0.66 -1.75 -4.80
C THR A 309 0.16 -1.98 -3.54
N THR A 310 -0.50 -2.41 -2.46
CA THR A 310 0.15 -2.72 -1.19
C THR A 310 1.20 -3.82 -1.37
N ASN A 311 0.85 -4.92 -2.03
CA ASN A 311 1.78 -6.02 -2.30
C ASN A 311 2.93 -5.60 -3.21
N ALA A 312 2.65 -4.80 -4.24
CA ALA A 312 3.68 -4.26 -5.12
C ALA A 312 4.71 -3.42 -4.34
N ILE A 313 4.25 -2.61 -3.38
CA ILE A 313 5.12 -1.77 -2.54
C ILE A 313 6.00 -2.64 -1.63
N LEU A 314 5.44 -3.66 -0.98
CA LEU A 314 6.23 -4.61 -0.17
C LEU A 314 7.31 -5.29 -1.02
N GLU A 315 6.94 -5.77 -2.19
CA GLU A 315 7.82 -6.47 -3.12
C GLU A 315 8.96 -5.56 -3.59
N LEU A 316 8.66 -4.38 -4.14
CA LEU A 316 9.68 -3.49 -4.69
C LEU A 316 10.63 -2.93 -3.61
N VAL A 317 10.14 -2.67 -2.38
CA VAL A 317 11.01 -2.17 -1.30
C VAL A 317 11.92 -3.30 -0.80
N ASN A 318 11.39 -4.51 -0.64
CA ASN A 318 12.17 -5.66 -0.18
C ASN A 318 13.18 -6.13 -1.24
N ASN A 319 12.83 -6.08 -2.53
CA ASN A 319 13.75 -6.37 -3.61
C ASN A 319 14.89 -5.34 -3.66
N ALA A 320 14.57 -4.06 -3.51
CA ALA A 320 15.58 -3.00 -3.43
C ALA A 320 16.54 -3.20 -2.24
N TYR A 321 16.00 -3.60 -1.09
CA TYR A 321 16.80 -3.93 0.09
C TYR A 321 17.71 -5.13 -0.14
N GLU A 322 17.19 -6.26 -0.63
CA GLU A 322 18.00 -7.45 -0.87
C GLU A 322 19.10 -7.18 -1.91
N PHE A 323 18.79 -6.40 -2.95
CA PHE A 323 19.79 -5.96 -3.90
C PHE A 323 20.92 -5.17 -3.22
N ILE A 324 20.58 -4.13 -2.45
CA ILE A 324 21.60 -3.23 -1.90
C ILE A 324 22.38 -3.84 -0.74
N LYS A 325 21.74 -4.65 0.08
CA LYS A 325 22.38 -5.44 1.15
C LYS A 325 23.45 -6.37 0.57
N ASN A 326 23.14 -7.05 -0.54
CA ASN A 326 24.09 -7.95 -1.21
C ASN A 326 25.22 -7.20 -1.92
N TYR A 327 24.99 -5.95 -2.32
CA TYR A 327 26.04 -5.09 -2.85
C TYR A 327 26.98 -4.59 -1.75
N ALA A 328 26.43 -3.99 -0.69
CA ALA A 328 27.20 -3.39 0.40
C ALA A 328 27.88 -4.41 1.33
N GLY A 329 27.40 -5.66 1.35
CA GLY A 329 28.02 -6.76 2.10
C GLY A 329 29.21 -7.44 1.41
N LYS A 330 29.57 -7.01 0.20
CA LYS A 330 30.77 -7.48 -0.54
C LYS A 330 31.98 -6.62 -0.20
#